data_AF-A0A177N6K0-F1
#
_entry.id   AF-A0A177N6K0-F1
#
_cell.length_a   1.000
_cell.length_b   1.000
_cell.length_c   1.000
_cell.angle_alpha   90.00
_cell.angle_beta   90.00
_cell.angle_gamma   90.00
#
_symmetry.space_group_name_H-M   'P 1'
#
loop_
_entity.id
_entity.type
_entity.pdbx_description
1 polymer ?
#
loop_
_entity_poly.entity_id
_entity_poly.type
_entity_poly.pdbx_seq_one_letter_code
_entity_poly.pdbx_strand_id
1 'polypeptide(L)'
;MFALLFMTLTVYMLDRRTIDGYIIAGMVFIVAGSSVEFWWPGLAIGIAAWSYCKTPSLSAIFIAIAALAAMRIINGNDWALTVIPIALLGCFVTVPMPRYQWAFYIFYPLHLSVLWAITKAGTATI
;
A
#
# COMPACT_ATOMS: atom_id res chain seq x y z
N MET A 1 -1.07 -7.69 6.13
CA MET A 1 -1.48 -8.75 5.18
C MET A 1 -2.88 -8.54 4.61
N PHE A 2 -3.90 -8.28 5.43
CA PHE A 2 -5.28 -8.02 4.96
C PHE A 2 -5.39 -6.85 3.97
N ALA A 3 -4.65 -5.75 4.19
CA ALA A 3 -4.64 -4.60 3.29
C ALA A 3 -4.21 -4.97 1.85
N LEU A 4 -3.20 -5.82 1.69
CA LEU A 4 -2.74 -6.28 0.38
C LEU A 4 -3.78 -7.19 -0.29
N LEU A 5 -4.43 -8.08 0.47
CA LEU A 5 -5.50 -8.93 -0.05
C LEU A 5 -6.67 -8.08 -0.56
N PHE A 6 -7.15 -7.13 0.24
CA PHE A 6 -8.25 -6.28 -0.18
C PHE A 6 -7.86 -5.36 -1.35
N MET A 7 -6.67 -4.76 -1.33
CA MET A 7 -6.18 -3.94 -2.43
C MET A 7 -6.09 -4.74 -3.74
N THR A 8 -5.51 -5.94 -3.70
CA THR A 8 -5.40 -6.81 -4.88
C THR A 8 -6.77 -7.27 -5.36
N LEU A 9 -7.71 -7.58 -4.47
CA LEU A 9 -9.09 -7.93 -4.84
C LEU A 9 -9.81 -6.74 -5.51
N THR A 10 -9.72 -5.54 -4.92
CA THR A 10 -10.30 -4.31 -5.49
C THR A 10 -9.73 -4.05 -6.88
N VAL A 11 -8.40 -4.06 -7.02
CA VAL A 11 -7.71 -3.86 -8.30
C VAL A 11 -8.10 -4.92 -9.32
N TYR A 12 -8.16 -6.19 -8.92
CA TYR A 12 -8.53 -7.30 -9.79
C TYR A 12 -9.97 -7.17 -10.31
N MET A 13 -10.90 -6.69 -9.48
CA MET A 13 -12.28 -6.43 -9.92
C MET A 13 -12.39 -5.20 -10.82
N LEU A 14 -11.62 -4.14 -10.55
CA LEU A 14 -11.47 -2.98 -11.44
C LEU A 14 -10.88 -3.37 -12.80
N ASP A 15 -9.99 -4.35 -12.83
CA ASP A 15 -9.32 -4.80 -14.05
C ASP A 15 -10.26 -5.51 -15.02
N ARG A 16 -11.33 -6.14 -14.51
CA ARG A 16 -12.34 -6.83 -15.32
C ARG A 16 -13.15 -5.90 -16.22
N ARG A 17 -13.16 -4.58 -15.97
CA ARG A 17 -13.87 -3.55 -16.75
C ARG A 17 -15.37 -3.81 -16.95
N THR A 18 -16.00 -4.64 -16.12
CA THR A 18 -17.45 -4.90 -16.13
C THR A 18 -18.17 -4.01 -15.12
N ILE A 19 -19.44 -3.70 -15.36
CA ILE A 19 -20.27 -2.90 -14.43
C ILE A 19 -20.32 -3.56 -13.06
N ASP A 20 -20.57 -4.87 -13.02
CA ASP A 20 -20.58 -5.66 -11.80
C ASP A 20 -19.22 -5.61 -11.08
N GLY A 21 -18.12 -5.61 -11.85
CA GLY A 21 -16.76 -5.49 -11.32
C GLY A 21 -16.53 -4.18 -10.58
N TYR A 22 -17.02 -3.05 -11.12
CA TYR A 22 -16.94 -1.75 -10.44
C TYR A 22 -17.80 -1.69 -9.18
N ILE A 23 -19.01 -2.27 -9.20
CA ILE A 23 -19.89 -2.31 -8.02
C ILE A 23 -19.22 -3.14 -6.91
N ILE A 24 -18.72 -4.33 -7.25
CA ILE A 24 -18.03 -5.21 -6.29
C ILE A 24 -16.75 -4.54 -5.78
N ALA A 25 -15.96 -3.89 -6.64
CA ALA A 25 -14.78 -3.15 -6.23
C ALA A 25 -15.11 -2.05 -5.22
N GLY A 26 -16.21 -1.32 -5.44
CA GLY A 26 -16.72 -0.31 -4.51
C GLY A 26 -17.13 -0.90 -3.16
N MET A 27 -17.89 -2.00 -3.16
CA MET A 27 -18.27 -2.70 -1.92
C MET A 27 -17.05 -3.20 -1.15
N VAL A 28 -16.10 -3.84 -1.84
CA VAL A 28 -14.85 -4.31 -1.25
C VAL A 28 -14.06 -3.15 -0.66
N PHE A 29 -13.96 -2.01 -1.36
CA PHE A 29 -13.23 -0.83 -0.87
C PHE A 29 -13.85 -0.26 0.41
N ILE A 30 -15.18 -0.19 0.48
CA ILE A 30 -15.91 0.29 1.67
C ILE A 30 -15.62 -0.61 2.87
N VAL A 31 -15.83 -1.92 2.71
CA VAL A 31 -15.62 -2.90 3.78
C VAL A 31 -14.15 -2.95 4.19
N ALA A 32 -13.24 -3.03 3.22
CA ALA A 32 -11.81 -3.09 3.47
C ALA A 32 -11.29 -1.86 4.23
N GLY A 33 -11.76 -0.65 3.89
CA GLY A 33 -11.32 0.55 4.58
C GLY A 33 -11.76 0.62 6.05
N SER A 34 -12.80 -0.12 6.44
CA SER A 34 -13.16 -0.27 7.86
C SER A 34 -12.28 -1.27 8.62
N SER A 35 -11.64 -2.22 7.92
CA SER A 35 -10.86 -3.31 8.53
C SER A 35 -9.35 -3.13 8.44
N VAL A 36 -8.86 -2.20 7.61
CA VAL A 36 -7.42 -2.00 7.36
C VAL A 36 -6.83 -0.98 8.34
N GLU A 37 -5.62 -1.25 8.84
CA GLU A 37 -4.87 -0.44 9.82
C GLU A 37 -4.79 1.06 9.47
N PHE A 38 -4.67 1.38 8.17
CA PHE A 38 -4.56 2.76 7.67
C PHE A 38 -5.82 3.26 6.97
N TRP A 39 -6.95 2.59 7.21
CA TRP A 39 -8.29 2.96 6.73
C TRP A 39 -8.36 3.09 5.19
N TRP A 40 -9.38 3.80 4.69
CA TRP A 40 -9.55 4.10 3.26
C TRP A 40 -8.33 4.79 2.62
N PRO A 41 -7.60 5.72 3.26
CA PRO A 41 -6.44 6.37 2.64
C PRO A 41 -5.32 5.39 2.26
N GLY A 42 -5.05 4.39 3.10
CA GLY A 42 -4.04 3.37 2.79
C GLY A 42 -4.37 2.56 1.53
N LEU A 43 -5.65 2.19 1.36
CA LEU A 43 -6.11 1.51 0.15
C LEU A 43 -6.10 2.43 -1.07
N ALA A 44 -6.51 3.68 -0.89
CA ALA A 44 -6.58 4.67 -1.97
C ALA A 44 -5.20 4.95 -2.58
N ILE A 45 -4.13 5.04 -1.77
CA ILE A 45 -2.76 5.21 -2.26
C ILE A 45 -2.36 4.04 -3.16
N GLY A 46 -2.64 2.80 -2.75
CA GLY A 46 -2.31 1.60 -3.53
C GLY A 46 -3.06 1.54 -4.86
N ILE A 47 -4.36 1.86 -4.85
CA ILE A 47 -5.19 1.89 -6.07
C ILE A 47 -4.74 3.02 -7.00
N ALA A 48 -4.43 4.20 -6.46
CA ALA A 48 -3.94 5.33 -7.24
C ALA A 48 -2.59 5.03 -7.89
N ALA A 49 -1.66 4.42 -7.15
CA ALA A 49 -0.38 3.99 -7.69
C ALA A 49 -0.54 2.95 -8.81
N TRP A 50 -1.39 1.94 -8.61
CA TRP A 50 -1.71 0.95 -9.66
C TRP A 50 -2.29 1.62 -10.90
N SER A 51 -3.28 2.51 -10.72
CA SER A 51 -3.93 3.24 -11.81
C SER A 51 -2.91 4.08 -12.60
N TYR A 52 -2.01 4.79 -11.89
CA TYR A 52 -0.95 5.58 -12.50
C TYR A 52 0.04 4.72 -13.30
N CYS A 53 0.46 3.58 -12.76
CA CYS A 53 1.35 2.63 -13.45
C CYS A 53 0.70 1.99 -14.68
N LYS A 54 -0.62 1.79 -14.67
CA LYS A 54 -1.35 1.20 -15.80
C LYS A 54 -1.63 2.22 -16.90
N THR A 55 -2.09 3.41 -16.50
CA THR A 55 -2.39 4.52 -17.40
C THR A 55 -1.97 5.83 -16.72
N PRO A 56 -0.87 6.46 -17.14
CA PRO A 56 -0.39 7.68 -16.51
C PRO A 56 -1.46 8.76 -16.64
N SER A 57 -2.03 9.16 -15.50
CA SER A 57 -3.15 10.09 -15.43
C SER A 57 -2.97 11.07 -14.28
N LEU A 58 -3.31 12.34 -14.52
CA LEU A 58 -3.25 13.39 -13.50
C LEU A 58 -4.24 13.12 -12.37
N SER A 59 -5.39 12.51 -12.67
CA SER A 59 -6.37 12.11 -11.67
C SER A 59 -5.79 11.14 -10.64
N ALA A 60 -5.01 10.15 -11.06
CA ALA A 60 -4.34 9.23 -10.15
C ALA A 60 -3.35 9.94 -9.22
N ILE A 61 -2.61 10.95 -9.73
CA ILE A 61 -1.72 11.77 -8.91
C ILE A 61 -2.51 12.56 -7.87
N PHE A 62 -3.59 13.24 -8.26
CA PHE A 62 -4.42 14.01 -7.31
C PHE A 62 -5.02 13.11 -6.23
N ILE A 63 -5.50 11.91 -6.60
CA ILE A 63 -6.02 10.93 -5.63
C ILE A 63 -4.91 10.45 -4.69
N ALA A 64 -3.70 10.18 -5.19
CA ALA A 64 -2.57 9.80 -4.37
C ALA A 64 -2.17 10.91 -3.37
N ILE A 65 -2.11 12.17 -3.82
CA ILE A 65 -1.80 13.32 -2.96
C ILE A 65 -2.90 13.50 -1.90
N ALA A 66 -4.17 13.42 -2.29
CA ALA A 66 -5.30 13.53 -1.37
C ALA A 66 -5.27 12.42 -0.30
N ALA A 67 -4.94 11.19 -0.71
CA ALA A 67 -4.84 10.06 0.20
C ALA A 67 -3.63 10.18 1.15
N LEU A 68 -2.48 10.68 0.69
CA LEU A 68 -1.32 10.99 1.54
C LEU A 68 -1.65 12.11 2.54
N ALA A 69 -2.37 13.14 2.12
CA ALA A 69 -2.82 14.22 3.00
C ALA A 69 -3.81 13.71 4.06
N ALA A 70 -4.75 12.84 3.68
CA ALA A 70 -5.65 12.19 4.63
C ALA A 70 -4.88 11.29 5.62
N MET A 71 -3.86 10.56 5.14
CA MET A 71 -3.02 9.71 5.99
C MET A 71 -2.21 10.53 7.00
N ARG A 72 -1.74 11.73 6.62
CA ARG A 72 -1.11 12.68 7.56
C ARG A 72 -2.05 13.07 8.70
N ILE A 73 -3.31 13.35 8.40
CA ILE A 73 -4.31 13.74 9.42
C ILE A 73 -4.59 12.57 10.36
N ILE A 74 -4.76 11.35 9.84
CA ILE A 74 -5.06 10.17 10.64
C ILE A 74 -3.85 9.74 11.50
N ASN A 75 -2.66 9.73 10.91
CA ASN A 75 -1.45 9.23 11.56
C ASN A 75 -0.75 10.32 12.41
N GLY A 76 -1.15 11.59 12.27
CA GLY A 76 -0.49 12.73 12.92
C GLY A 76 0.97 12.93 12.51
N ASN A 77 1.37 12.33 11.39
CA ASN A 77 2.78 12.17 11.03
C ASN A 77 3.07 12.78 9.64
N ASP A 78 3.93 13.79 9.62
CA ASP A 78 4.40 14.46 8.40
C ASP A 78 5.26 13.56 7.51
N TRP A 79 5.83 12.48 8.05
CA TRP A 79 6.67 11.53 7.31
C TRP A 79 5.91 10.83 6.16
N ALA A 80 4.58 10.83 6.16
CA ALA A 80 3.79 10.34 5.02
C ALA A 80 4.09 11.13 3.73
N LEU A 81 4.35 12.44 3.82
CA LEU A 81 4.63 13.29 2.67
C LEU A 81 6.02 13.04 2.06
N THR A 82 6.95 12.49 2.83
CA THR A 82 8.31 12.14 2.36
C THR A 82 8.30 11.09 1.26
N VAL A 83 7.19 10.35 1.09
CA VAL A 83 7.02 9.44 -0.05
C VAL A 83 7.12 10.17 -1.39
N ILE A 84 6.63 11.41 -1.48
CA ILE A 84 6.65 12.18 -2.73
C ILE A 84 8.08 12.44 -3.22
N PRO A 85 8.99 13.05 -2.42
CA PRO A 85 10.37 13.26 -2.86
C PRO A 85 11.12 11.95 -3.09
N ILE A 86 10.88 10.90 -2.28
CA ILE A 86 11.51 9.60 -2.48
C ILE A 86 11.08 8.97 -3.81
N ALA A 87 9.78 9.03 -4.15
CA ALA A 87 9.27 8.52 -5.41
C ALA A 87 9.85 9.27 -6.62
N LEU A 88 9.95 10.61 -6.53
CA LEU A 88 10.57 11.45 -7.56
C LEU A 88 12.06 11.13 -7.73
N LEU A 89 12.79 10.95 -6.63
CA LEU A 89 14.19 10.51 -6.67
C LEU A 89 14.34 9.13 -7.32
N GLY A 90 13.40 8.22 -7.05
CA GLY A 90 13.34 6.90 -7.69
C GLY A 90 13.19 6.95 -9.20
N CYS A 91 12.51 7.96 -9.76
CA CYS A 91 12.41 8.13 -11.21
C CYS A 91 13.76 8.42 -11.89
N PHE A 92 14.73 8.97 -11.18
CA PHE A 92 16.07 9.22 -11.73
C PHE A 92 16.99 8.00 -11.68
N VAL A 93 16.61 6.94 -10.95
CA VAL A 93 17.43 5.75 -10.76
C VAL A 93 16.78 4.57 -11.47
N THR A 94 17.31 4.20 -12.63
CA THR A 94 16.89 2.98 -13.32
C THR A 94 17.58 1.76 -12.69
N VAL A 95 16.95 1.16 -11.69
CA VAL A 95 17.39 -0.12 -11.13
C VAL A 95 16.76 -1.26 -11.94
N PRO A 96 17.55 -2.08 -12.67
CA PRO A 96 17.01 -3.26 -13.34
C PRO A 96 16.66 -4.31 -12.28
N MET A 97 15.46 -4.21 -11.69
CA MET A 97 15.00 -5.10 -10.63
C MET A 97 14.30 -6.32 -11.25
N PRO A 98 14.83 -7.55 -11.10
CA PRO A 98 14.12 -8.76 -11.50
C PRO A 98 12.85 -8.92 -10.65
N ARG A 99 11.76 -9.43 -11.23
CA ARG A 99 10.48 -9.61 -10.52
C ARG A 99 10.57 -10.74 -9.49
N TYR A 100 11.02 -10.43 -8.27
CA TYR A 100 11.09 -11.39 -7.16
C TYR A 100 9.76 -11.47 -6.38
N GLN A 101 8.85 -12.32 -6.85
CA GLN A 101 7.55 -12.52 -6.20
C GLN A 101 7.64 -13.00 -4.74
N TRP A 102 8.67 -13.79 -4.39
CA TRP A 102 8.84 -14.35 -3.05
C TRP A 102 9.57 -13.43 -2.06
N ALA A 103 10.22 -12.37 -2.55
CA ALA A 103 11.04 -11.51 -1.69
C ALA A 103 10.22 -10.97 -0.52
N PHE A 104 9.02 -10.46 -0.78
CA PHE A 104 8.12 -9.98 0.28
C PHE A 104 7.66 -11.11 1.21
N TYR A 105 7.25 -12.26 0.66
CA TYR A 105 6.74 -13.38 1.45
C TYR A 105 7.78 -14.04 2.35
N ILE A 106 9.07 -13.98 1.99
CA ILE A 106 10.17 -14.48 2.81
C ILE A 106 10.64 -13.42 3.80
N PHE A 107 10.85 -12.19 3.33
CA PHE A 107 11.37 -11.10 4.15
C PHE A 107 10.42 -10.72 5.29
N TYR A 108 9.11 -10.76 5.05
CA TYR A 108 8.10 -10.38 6.04
C TYR A 108 8.10 -11.27 7.30
N PRO A 109 7.95 -12.60 7.23
CA PRO A 109 8.04 -13.45 8.41
C PRO A 109 9.44 -13.43 9.03
N LEU A 110 10.50 -13.31 8.20
CA LEU A 110 11.88 -13.32 8.69
C LEU A 110 12.16 -12.09 9.57
N HIS A 111 11.87 -10.86 9.13
CA HIS A 111 12.14 -9.69 9.96
C HIS A 111 11.29 -9.69 11.25
N LEU A 112 10.04 -10.16 11.19
CA LEU A 112 9.21 -10.33 12.40
C LEU A 112 9.80 -11.36 13.35
N SER A 113 10.33 -12.47 12.83
CA SER A 113 11.00 -13.48 13.66
C SER A 113 12.27 -12.93 14.32
N VAL A 114 13.02 -12.06 13.62
CA VAL A 114 14.18 -11.36 14.18
C VAL A 114 13.76 -10.37 15.27
N LEU A 115 12.74 -9.55 15.03
CA LEU A 115 12.21 -8.63 16.05
C LEU A 115 11.69 -9.39 17.27
N TRP A 116 11.02 -10.51 17.06
CA TRP A 116 10.57 -11.39 18.12
C TRP A 116 11.76 -11.96 18.91
N ALA A 117 12.79 -12.47 18.24
CA ALA A 117 14.00 -12.98 18.88
C ALA A 117 14.72 -11.90 19.71
N ILE A 118 14.86 -10.69 19.17
CA ILE A 118 15.46 -9.55 19.88
C ILE A 118 14.63 -9.19 21.11
N THR A 119 13.30 -9.12 20.97
CA THR A 119 12.39 -8.82 22.08
C THR A 119 12.50 -9.87 23.18
N LYS A 120 12.51 -11.16 22.80
CA LYS A 120 12.62 -12.26 23.75
C LYS A 120 13.97 -12.28 24.46
N ALA A 121 15.06 -11.98 23.75
CA ALA A 121 16.39 -11.88 24.32
C ALA A 121 16.50 -10.71 25.32
N GLY A 122 15.86 -9.57 25.03
CA GLY A 122 15.81 -8.44 25.96
C GLY A 122 14.97 -8.69 27.22
N THR A 123 13.93 -9.53 27.15
CA THR A 123 13.12 -9.91 28.32
C THR A 123 13.77 -11.00 29.19
N ALA A 124 14.76 -11.74 28.69
CA ALA A 124 15.46 -12.77 29.47
C ALA A 124 16.63 -12.22 30.31
N THR A 125 16.96 -10.94 30.14
CA THR A 125 18.06 -10.23 30.82
C THR A 125 17.60 -9.28 31.93
N ILE A 126 16.33 -9.32 32.33
CA ILE A 126 15.75 -8.59 33.47
C ILE A 126 15.16 -9.64 34.43
#